data_AF-A0A6B3CYZ5-F1
#
_entry.id   AF-A0A6B3CYZ5-F1
#
_cell.length_a   1.000
_cell.length_b   1.000
_cell.length_c   1.000
_cell.angle_alpha   90.00
_cell.angle_beta   90.00
_cell.angle_gamma   90.00
#
_symmetry.space_group_name_H-M   'P 1'
#
loop_
_entity.id
_entity.type
_entity.pdbx_description
1 polymer ?
#
loop_
_entity_poly.entity_id
_entity_poly.type
_entity_poly.pdbx_seq_one_letter_code
_entity_poly.pdbx_strand_id
1 'polypeptide(L)' 'LPDATRSAGLEYEKVGDQVFWGKSGSRYGYSALMGGTRDLSRTLVYSVNATDAKSAARNPVLDAITAAALK' A
#
# COMPACT_ATOMS: atom_id res chain seq x y z
N LEU A 1 8.91 7.27 -19.15
CA LEU A 1 9.86 6.14 -19.16
C LEU A 1 9.03 4.86 -19.07
N PRO A 2 9.36 3.80 -19.82
CA PRO A 2 8.55 2.58 -19.92
C PRO A 2 8.21 1.92 -18.57
N ASP A 3 9.05 2.13 -17.54
CA ASP A 3 8.94 1.46 -16.23
C ASP A 3 8.53 2.40 -15.08
N ALA A 4 7.94 3.56 -15.38
CA ALA A 4 7.53 4.49 -14.33
C ALA A 4 6.33 3.95 -13.55
N THR A 5 6.54 3.57 -12.28
CA THR A 5 5.48 3.09 -11.37
C THR A 5 4.93 4.15 -10.42
N ARG A 6 5.56 5.34 -10.38
CA ARG A 6 5.22 6.42 -9.46
C ARG A 6 4.79 7.68 -10.21
N SER A 7 3.71 8.30 -9.77
CA SER A 7 3.19 9.56 -10.32
C SER A 7 2.28 10.25 -9.32
N ALA A 8 2.18 11.59 -9.35
CA ALA A 8 1.26 12.38 -8.54
C ALA A 8 1.17 11.98 -7.04
N GLY A 9 2.28 11.51 -6.46
CA GLY A 9 2.34 11.04 -5.08
C GLY A 9 1.84 9.60 -4.83
N LEU A 10 1.41 8.87 -5.85
CA LEU A 10 1.01 7.47 -5.77
C LEU A 10 2.03 6.54 -6.43
N GLU A 11 2.00 5.28 -6.02
CA GLU A 11 2.70 4.17 -6.66
C GLU A 11 1.66 3.13 -7.10
N TYR A 12 1.89 2.48 -8.24
CA TYR A 12 1.06 1.37 -8.67
C TYR A 12 1.77 0.03 -8.56
N GLU A 13 0.97 -1.00 -8.32
CA GLU A 13 1.38 -2.40 -8.37
C GLU A 13 0.37 -3.18 -9.22
N LYS A 14 0.86 -4.12 -10.02
CA LYS A 14 0.01 -5.06 -10.76
C LYS A 14 -0.18 -6.31 -9.92
N VAL A 15 -1.43 -6.65 -9.59
CA VAL A 15 -1.79 -7.85 -8.84
C VAL A 15 -2.76 -8.67 -9.68
N GLY A 16 -2.28 -9.81 -10.21
CA GLY A 16 -2.99 -10.55 -11.24
C GLY A 16 -3.25 -9.66 -12.47
N ASP A 17 -4.52 -9.56 -12.86
CA ASP A 17 -4.97 -8.72 -13.98
C ASP A 17 -5.41 -7.31 -13.56
N GLN A 18 -5.29 -6.99 -12.27
CA GLN A 18 -5.69 -5.69 -11.71
C GLN A 18 -4.49 -4.79 -11.47
N VAL A 19 -4.71 -3.48 -11.56
CA VAL A 19 -3.75 -2.45 -11.18
C VAL A 19 -4.27 -1.74 -9.96
N PHE A 20 -3.46 -1.76 -8.89
CA PHE A 20 -3.76 -1.08 -7.64
C PHE A 20 -2.87 0.15 -7.52
N TRP A 21 -3.46 1.30 -7.23
CA TRP A 21 -2.74 2.55 -6.96
C TRP A 21 -2.86 2.87 -5.48
N GLY A 22 -1.76 3.28 -4.85
CA GLY A 22 -1.80 3.65 -3.44
C GLY A 22 -0.62 4.47 -2.95
N LYS A 23 -0.74 4.86 -1.69
CA LYS A 23 0.30 5.52 -0.91
C LYS A 23 0.37 4.87 0.47
N SER A 24 1.57 4.48 0.86
CA SER A 24 1.91 4.13 2.24
C SER A 24 2.57 5.31 2.98
N GLY A 25 2.48 5.32 4.30
CA GLY A 25 3.17 6.29 5.15
C GLY A 25 3.34 5.76 6.57
N SER A 26 4.44 6.12 7.22
CA SER A 26 4.75 5.64 8.57
C SER A 26 5.32 6.76 9.43
N ARG A 27 4.92 6.76 10.70
CA ARG A 27 5.43 7.60 11.79
C ARG A 27 5.47 6.75 13.06
N TYR A 28 6.18 7.23 14.09
CA TYR A 28 6.06 6.61 15.41
C TYR A 28 4.58 6.59 15.82
N GLY A 29 4.10 5.42 16.23
CA GLY A 29 2.71 5.20 16.58
C GLY A 29 1.87 4.60 15.45
N TYR A 30 2.26 4.68 14.17
CA TYR A 30 1.49 4.03 13.09
C TYR A 30 2.24 3.79 11.77
N SER A 31 1.76 2.81 11.04
CA SER A 31 1.94 2.66 9.59
C SER A 31 0.58 2.60 8.91
N ALA A 32 0.41 3.36 7.84
CA ALA A 32 -0.84 3.56 7.14
C ALA A 32 -0.69 3.33 5.64
N LEU A 33 -1.80 2.99 5.00
CA LEU A 33 -1.94 2.91 3.54
C LEU A 33 -3.34 3.34 3.13
N MET A 34 -3.40 3.99 1.97
CA MET A 34 -4.63 4.21 1.22
C MET A 34 -4.40 3.84 -0.24
N GLY A 35 -5.36 3.14 -0.85
CA GLY A 35 -5.30 2.81 -2.27
C GLY A 35 -6.54 2.09 -2.78
N GLY A 36 -6.58 1.87 -4.09
CA GLY A 36 -7.69 1.20 -4.77
C GLY A 36 -7.37 0.79 -6.20
N THR A 37 -8.27 -0.01 -6.79
CA THR A 37 -8.32 -0.24 -8.23
C THR A 37 -8.81 1.02 -8.95
N ARG A 38 -8.53 1.15 -10.24
CA ARG A 38 -8.92 2.34 -11.02
C ARG A 38 -10.43 2.62 -11.03
N ASP A 39 -11.22 1.54 -11.02
CA ASP A 39 -12.70 1.59 -10.97
C ASP A 39 -13.25 1.61 -9.53
N LEU A 40 -12.37 1.60 -8.51
CA LEU A 40 -12.69 1.56 -7.09
C LEU A 40 -13.51 0.34 -6.64
N SER A 41 -13.62 -0.69 -7.48
CA SER A 41 -14.27 -1.95 -7.11
C SER A 41 -13.59 -2.64 -5.92
N ARG A 42 -12.32 -2.31 -5.67
CA ARG A 42 -11.59 -2.59 -4.44
C ARG A 42 -10.93 -1.31 -3.90
N THR A 43 -11.10 -1.05 -2.61
CA THR A 43 -10.44 0.04 -1.87
C THR A 43 -9.89 -0.52 -0.56
N LEU A 44 -8.66 -0.17 -0.20
CA LEU A 44 -8.03 -0.52 1.07
C LEU A 44 -7.53 0.74 1.77
N VAL A 45 -7.97 0.92 3.02
CA VAL A 45 -7.45 1.94 3.93
C VAL A 45 -7.16 1.28 5.26
N TYR A 46 -5.95 1.48 5.80
CA TYR A 46 -5.61 1.03 7.14
C TYR A 46 -4.71 2.01 7.87
N SER A 47 -4.71 1.89 9.19
CA SER A 47 -3.69 2.41 10.10
C SER A 47 -3.43 1.36 11.15
N VAL A 48 -2.17 0.92 11.27
CA VAL A 48 -1.75 -0.12 12.21
C VAL A 48 -0.70 0.47 13.13
N ASN A 49 -0.86 0.29 14.44
CA ASN A 49 0.10 0.76 15.41
C ASN A 49 1.50 0.19 15.14
N ALA A 50 2.50 1.07 15.19
CA ALA A 50 3.90 0.72 14.96
C ALA A 50 4.79 1.43 16.00
N THR A 51 5.80 0.72 16.49
CA THR A 51 6.80 1.25 17.41
C THR A 51 8.00 1.84 16.69
N ASP A 52 8.02 1.83 15.36
CA ASP A 52 9.03 2.46 14.53
C ASP A 52 8.40 3.22 13.36
N ALA A 53 9.17 4.11 12.74
CA ALA A 53 8.74 4.88 11.57
C ALA A 53 9.50 4.53 10.28
N LYS A 54 10.60 3.79 10.39
CA LYS A 54 11.64 3.60 9.36
C LYS A 54 12.41 2.29 9.55
N SER A 55 11.71 1.20 9.88
CA SER A 55 12.33 -0.13 9.86
C SER A 55 12.95 -0.43 8.49
N ALA A 56 14.11 -1.08 8.51
CA ALA A 56 14.74 -1.63 7.31
C ALA A 56 13.97 -2.85 6.77
N ALA A 57 13.24 -3.55 7.65
CA ALA A 57 12.40 -4.68 7.28
C ALA A 57 10.94 -4.24 7.10
N ARG A 58 10.23 -4.89 6.18
CA ARG A 58 8.77 -4.70 6.05
C ARG A 58 8.04 -5.27 7.26
N ASN A 59 6.92 -4.65 7.63
CA ASN A 59 6.06 -5.15 8.69
C ASN A 59 5.14 -6.25 8.13
N PRO A 60 5.25 -7.51 8.59
CA PRO A 60 4.49 -8.64 8.06
C PRO A 60 2.98 -8.50 8.24
N VAL A 61 2.52 -7.73 9.23
CA VAL A 61 1.08 -7.45 9.44
C VAL A 61 0.52 -6.61 8.29
N LEU A 62 1.28 -5.60 7.83
CA LEU A 62 0.86 -4.75 6.71
C LEU A 62 0.81 -5.53 5.40
N ASP A 63 1.81 -6.39 5.19
CA ASP A 63 1.87 -7.30 4.03
C ASP A 63 0.67 -8.26 4.03
N ALA A 64 0.31 -8.83 5.19
CA ALA A 64 -0.83 -9.74 5.32
C ALA A 64 -2.17 -9.04 5.06
N ILE A 65 -2.38 -7.84 5.60
CA ILE A 65 -3.60 -7.04 5.34
C ILE A 65 -3.72 -6.72 3.85
N THR A 66 -2.63 -6.28 3.22
CA THR A 66 -2.61 -5.93 1.79
C THR A 66 -2.88 -7.16 0.93
N ALA A 67 -2.23 -8.29 1.19
CA ALA A 67 -2.44 -9.53 0.46
C ALA A 67 -3.88 -10.07 0.61
N ALA A 68 -4.49 -9.94 1.80
CA ALA A 68 -5.87 -10.36 2.03
C ALA A 68 -6.88 -9.50 1.25
N ALA A 69 -6.60 -8.20 1.10
CA ALA A 69 -7.48 -7.28 0.37
C ALA A 69 -7.38 -7.40 -1.16
N LEU A 70 -6.25 -7.93 -1.67
CA LEU A 70 -5.97 -8.02 -3.11
C LEU A 70 -6.12 -9.44 -3.69
N LYS A 71 -6.46 -10.43 -2.86
CA LYS A 71 -6.97 -11.74 -3.31
C LYS A 71 -8.41 -11.64 -3.82
#